data_AF-A0A8J6MEM2-F1
#
_entry.id   AF-A0A8J6MEM2-F1
#
_cell.length_a   1.000
_cell.length_b   1.000
_cell.length_c   1.000
_cell.angle_alpha   90.00
_cell.angle_beta   90.00
_cell.angle_gamma   90.00
#
_symmetry.space_group_name_H-M   'P 1'
#
loop_
_entity.id
_entity.type
_entity.pdbx_description
1 polymer ?
#
loop_
_entity_poly.entity_id
_entity_poly.type
_entity_poly.pdbx_seq_one_letter_code
_entity_poly.pdbx_strand_id
1 'polypeptide(L)'
;MNRTHRASLLAVPLALSLLLPPAAQALDLDQARMLLGTYYIDPIPEEILYLPTLEEILGALGDPYTYYFTPEEYRQFTGSMSDQALVGIGVAYRLTAEGLSLQRVYADTPAEEAGLMAGDVIVAVEGRRPGAGESPELLSSWLQGETGTQVALTYLRGGTEYTLTVQRRAIVLPATVSELWDGHIGYIDCDTFGGETLAHFTQAIDAYGAQADVWVVDLRGNGGGEVNAAIQSTACFTGAGVLAWLRDSGGRYQGYGAEEAARTDSPVILLTDSETASASELFAAGVRDTGAGLIIGERTFGKGVGQNVFDQTSYPLLFAEGDAIKITAFRFFSPGGSTTDTIGVIPHLLVAPGHAAAVARLLSSPAPEGDNRGMLRIDFGRSWYVDLEQALSEDYRAAFRALLEALPSAVRVFQGSGADWNTISPADLAARCGLEAYQRRGFSDTAQSRFAAQIDALAAYGVVQGSGDGFFRPFDTLTRAQLCALLAQALHCDVPSGESHFSDVAMDAWYGPAVNALAEMSLVNGVGGGLFRPDDLVTHEQFIAIMGRLGRRLNMYLDSSARQVPDTLALYEALAPYADWSREGAWLLAMSQTDASGKTGTLLWDSLYAIAPGEATTRDEAAYLTCSLLSYIGVLPV
;
A
#
# COMPACT_ATOMS: atom_id res chain seq x y z
N MET A 1 -28.25 -64.83 62.00
CA MET A 1 -28.76 -63.83 62.96
C MET A 1 -29.29 -62.64 62.18
N ASN A 2 -30.60 -62.38 62.29
CA ASN A 2 -31.30 -61.08 62.23
C ASN A 2 -30.64 -59.91 61.47
N ARG A 3 -31.29 -59.15 60.57
CA ARG A 3 -32.72 -58.80 60.50
C ARG A 3 -32.99 -57.93 59.24
N THR A 4 -34.25 -58.00 58.83
CA THR A 4 -35.12 -56.93 58.27
C THR A 4 -35.09 -56.50 56.78
N HIS A 5 -36.34 -56.48 56.30
CA HIS A 5 -36.95 -56.14 55.02
C HIS A 5 -36.85 -54.68 54.52
N ARG A 6 -37.26 -54.55 53.24
CA ARG A 6 -37.95 -53.46 52.50
C ARG A 6 -37.05 -52.89 51.38
N ALA A 7 -37.50 -52.61 50.16
CA ALA A 7 -38.83 -52.47 49.59
C ALA A 7 -38.80 -52.81 48.08
N SER A 8 -39.94 -53.23 47.54
CA SER A 8 -40.18 -53.35 46.10
C SER A 8 -40.30 -51.96 45.47
N LEU A 9 -39.73 -51.74 44.28
CA LEU A 9 -40.35 -51.07 43.10
C LEU A 9 -39.31 -50.84 41.98
N LEU A 10 -39.70 -51.29 40.78
CA LEU A 10 -39.40 -50.76 39.43
C LEU A 10 -37.94 -50.52 39.00
N ALA A 11 -37.49 -51.31 38.02
CA ALA A 11 -36.48 -50.89 37.05
C ALA A 11 -36.92 -51.31 35.64
N VAL A 12 -37.21 -50.30 34.82
CA VAL A 12 -37.42 -50.36 33.36
C VAL A 12 -36.04 -50.32 32.68
N PRO A 13 -35.81 -51.05 31.57
CA PRO A 13 -34.58 -50.88 30.80
C PRO A 13 -34.77 -49.71 29.82
N LEU A 14 -33.96 -48.65 29.93
CA LEU A 14 -33.82 -47.66 28.87
C LEU A 14 -32.51 -47.93 28.13
N ALA A 15 -32.64 -48.31 26.86
CA ALA A 15 -31.53 -48.48 25.95
C ALA A 15 -30.82 -47.14 25.75
N LEU A 16 -29.53 -47.10 26.08
CA LEU A 16 -28.65 -45.99 25.79
C LEU A 16 -28.26 -46.08 24.31
N SER A 17 -29.01 -45.40 23.45
CA SER A 17 -28.53 -45.05 22.12
C SER A 17 -27.49 -43.93 22.29
N LEU A 18 -26.23 -44.23 22.01
CA LEU A 18 -25.18 -43.22 21.82
C LEU A 18 -25.58 -42.35 20.61
N LEU A 19 -26.26 -41.24 20.89
CA LEU A 19 -26.35 -40.12 19.97
C LEU A 19 -24.96 -39.47 19.94
N LEU A 20 -24.13 -39.86 18.98
CA LEU A 20 -23.12 -38.95 18.45
C LEU A 20 -23.86 -37.65 18.08
N PRO A 21 -23.38 -36.46 18.45
CA PRO A 21 -23.95 -35.23 17.91
C PRO A 21 -23.91 -35.34 16.38
N PRO A 22 -24.95 -34.87 15.67
CA PRO A 22 -24.87 -34.78 14.22
C PRO A 22 -23.60 -34.01 13.87
N ALA A 23 -22.81 -34.53 12.92
CA ALA A 23 -21.70 -33.78 12.37
C ALA A 23 -22.21 -32.39 12.00
N ALA A 24 -21.66 -31.34 12.62
CA ALA A 24 -22.04 -29.97 12.35
C ALA A 24 -21.87 -29.72 10.85
N GLN A 25 -22.93 -29.26 10.21
CA GLN A 25 -22.97 -29.09 8.76
C GLN A 25 -22.25 -27.77 8.42
N ALA A 26 -21.29 -27.82 7.47
CA ALA A 26 -20.59 -26.65 6.94
C ALA A 26 -21.57 -25.57 6.44
N LEU A 27 -21.12 -24.31 6.37
CA LEU A 27 -21.89 -23.18 5.83
C LEU A 27 -22.67 -23.59 4.57
N ASP A 28 -24.00 -23.45 4.60
CA ASP A 28 -24.83 -23.85 3.46
C ASP A 28 -24.78 -22.80 2.33
N LEU A 29 -25.04 -23.23 1.10
CA LEU A 29 -24.92 -22.37 -0.09
C LEU A 29 -25.87 -21.17 -0.07
N ASP A 30 -27.11 -21.32 0.41
CA ASP A 30 -28.06 -20.22 0.51
C ASP A 30 -27.67 -19.24 1.63
N GLN A 31 -27.06 -19.73 2.71
CA GLN A 31 -26.46 -18.88 3.75
C GLN A 31 -25.27 -18.09 3.20
N ALA A 32 -24.39 -18.74 2.43
CA ALA A 32 -23.27 -18.08 1.79
C ALA A 32 -23.74 -17.01 0.80
N ARG A 33 -24.76 -17.29 -0.02
CA ARG A 33 -25.39 -16.30 -0.92
C ARG A 33 -25.97 -15.11 -0.16
N MET A 34 -26.62 -15.35 0.96
CA MET A 34 -27.16 -14.28 1.81
C MET A 34 -26.04 -13.40 2.36
N LEU A 35 -24.96 -13.99 2.89
CA LEU A 35 -23.81 -13.24 3.39
C LEU A 35 -23.13 -12.45 2.27
N LEU A 36 -22.86 -13.08 1.12
CA LEU A 36 -22.25 -12.41 -0.04
C LEU A 36 -23.12 -11.28 -0.57
N GLY A 37 -24.42 -11.51 -0.80
CA GLY A 37 -25.34 -10.48 -1.29
C GLY A 37 -25.57 -9.34 -0.30
N THR A 38 -25.32 -9.54 0.99
CA THR A 38 -25.45 -8.51 2.02
C THR A 38 -24.15 -7.72 2.21
N TYR A 39 -23.01 -8.42 2.28
CA TYR A 39 -21.76 -7.86 2.77
C TYR A 39 -20.71 -7.63 1.70
N TYR A 40 -20.77 -8.28 0.53
CA TYR A 40 -19.77 -8.06 -0.50
C TYR A 40 -19.80 -6.62 -1.01
N ILE A 41 -18.62 -6.00 -1.13
CA ILE A 41 -18.48 -4.55 -1.32
C ILE A 41 -19.08 -4.05 -2.64
N ASP A 42 -18.99 -4.85 -3.70
CA ASP A 42 -19.47 -4.51 -5.03
C ASP A 42 -20.75 -5.31 -5.37
N PRO A 43 -21.65 -4.80 -6.22
CA PRO A 43 -22.83 -5.56 -6.62
C PRO A 43 -22.45 -6.87 -7.34
N ILE A 44 -23.01 -7.99 -6.88
CA ILE A 44 -22.82 -9.30 -7.52
C ILE A 44 -23.93 -9.51 -8.56
N PRO A 45 -23.59 -9.75 -9.84
CA PRO A 45 -24.57 -10.14 -10.85
C PRO A 45 -25.36 -11.40 -10.46
N GLU A 46 -26.65 -11.45 -10.80
CA GLU A 46 -27.52 -12.57 -10.42
C GLU A 46 -27.02 -13.89 -11.00
N GLU A 47 -26.52 -13.86 -12.23
CA GLU A 47 -25.89 -14.99 -12.92
C GLU A 47 -24.66 -15.55 -12.20
N ILE A 48 -23.95 -14.74 -11.43
CA ILE A 48 -22.81 -15.16 -10.61
C ILE A 48 -23.30 -15.68 -9.26
N LEU A 49 -24.19 -14.96 -8.58
CA LEU A 49 -24.65 -15.30 -7.22
C LEU A 49 -25.41 -16.63 -7.16
N TYR A 50 -26.08 -17.02 -8.24
CA TYR A 50 -26.84 -18.27 -8.35
C TYR A 50 -26.09 -19.40 -9.07
N LEU A 51 -24.76 -19.31 -9.19
CA LEU A 51 -23.96 -20.45 -9.67
C LEU A 51 -24.17 -21.70 -8.78
N PRO A 52 -24.00 -22.91 -9.34
CA PRO A 52 -24.34 -24.17 -8.66
C PRO A 52 -23.59 -24.44 -7.34
N THR A 53 -22.38 -23.90 -7.16
CA THR A 53 -21.53 -24.15 -5.99
C THR A 53 -20.91 -22.88 -5.42
N LEU A 54 -20.54 -22.88 -4.12
CA LEU A 54 -19.85 -21.74 -3.51
C LEU A 54 -18.50 -21.47 -4.16
N GLU A 55 -17.76 -22.53 -4.52
CA GLU A 55 -16.47 -22.41 -5.21
C GLU A 55 -16.60 -21.71 -6.56
N GLU A 56 -17.65 -22.03 -7.35
CA GLU A 56 -17.92 -21.34 -8.62
C GLU A 56 -18.33 -19.88 -8.40
N ILE A 57 -19.12 -19.58 -7.37
CA ILE A 57 -19.46 -18.19 -7.01
C ILE A 57 -18.17 -17.42 -6.69
N LEU A 58 -17.35 -17.93 -5.77
CA LEU A 58 -16.12 -17.28 -5.33
C LEU A 58 -15.11 -17.14 -6.47
N GLY A 59 -14.97 -18.15 -7.33
CA GLY A 59 -14.12 -18.10 -8.51
C GLY A 59 -14.58 -17.07 -9.54
N ALA A 60 -15.89 -16.94 -9.74
CA ALA A 60 -16.46 -15.96 -10.67
C ALA A 60 -16.43 -14.52 -10.15
N LEU A 61 -16.34 -14.30 -8.82
CA LEU A 61 -16.10 -12.97 -8.26
C LEU A 61 -14.73 -12.42 -8.66
N GLY A 62 -13.74 -13.28 -8.92
CA GLY A 62 -12.37 -12.87 -9.23
C GLY A 62 -11.67 -12.13 -8.08
N ASP A 63 -12.26 -12.11 -6.88
CA ASP A 63 -11.72 -11.45 -5.70
C ASP A 63 -10.88 -12.44 -4.88
N PRO A 64 -9.54 -12.32 -4.89
CA PRO A 64 -8.67 -13.24 -4.15
C PRO A 64 -8.78 -13.08 -2.63
N TYR A 65 -9.48 -12.06 -2.14
CA TYR A 65 -9.64 -11.78 -0.72
C TYR A 65 -10.95 -12.33 -0.13
N THR A 66 -11.90 -12.74 -0.96
CA THR A 66 -13.12 -13.43 -0.50
C THR A 66 -12.90 -14.94 -0.55
N TYR A 67 -12.90 -15.59 0.62
CA TYR A 67 -12.50 -17.00 0.78
C TYR A 67 -13.31 -17.70 1.86
N TYR A 68 -13.63 -18.98 1.65
CA TYR A 68 -14.21 -19.84 2.66
C TYR A 68 -13.14 -20.72 3.30
N PHE A 69 -12.94 -20.58 4.61
CA PHE A 69 -12.00 -21.36 5.39
C PHE A 69 -12.66 -22.62 5.97
N THR A 70 -11.98 -23.74 5.79
CA THR A 70 -12.19 -24.92 6.63
C THR A 70 -11.72 -24.66 8.08
N PRO A 71 -12.13 -25.49 9.06
CA PRO A 71 -11.68 -25.32 10.43
C PRO A 71 -10.17 -25.41 10.68
N GLU A 72 -9.44 -26.11 9.82
CA GLU A 72 -7.98 -26.15 9.90
C GLU A 72 -7.35 -24.86 9.39
N GLU A 73 -7.79 -24.40 8.22
CA GLU A 73 -7.28 -23.17 7.60
C GLU A 73 -7.60 -21.94 8.45
N TYR A 74 -8.80 -21.86 9.05
CA TYR A 74 -9.17 -20.72 9.88
C TYR A 74 -8.30 -20.60 11.14
N ARG A 75 -7.95 -21.74 11.77
CA ARG A 75 -7.02 -21.77 12.90
C ARG A 75 -5.61 -21.33 12.51
N GLN A 76 -5.13 -21.74 11.34
CA GLN A 76 -3.83 -21.31 10.84
C GLN A 76 -3.82 -19.80 10.52
N PHE A 77 -4.86 -19.31 9.85
CA PHE A 77 -5.04 -17.91 9.52
C PHE A 77 -5.01 -17.01 10.77
N THR A 78 -5.83 -17.33 11.77
CA THR A 78 -5.89 -16.56 13.03
C THR A 78 -4.58 -16.57 13.81
N GLY A 79 -3.87 -17.71 13.86
CA GLY A 79 -2.56 -17.80 14.52
C GLY A 79 -1.45 -17.00 13.82
N SER A 80 -1.57 -16.72 12.52
CA SER A 80 -0.58 -15.94 11.76
C SER A 80 -0.63 -14.43 12.02
N MET A 81 -1.72 -13.93 12.61
CA MET A 81 -1.97 -12.50 12.86
C MET A 81 -1.50 -12.02 14.24
N SER A 82 -0.92 -12.90 15.04
CA SER A 82 -0.43 -12.62 16.39
C SER A 82 1.08 -12.90 16.49
N ASP A 83 1.68 -12.50 17.60
CA ASP A 83 3.00 -12.93 18.02
C ASP A 83 3.22 -14.43 17.75
N GLN A 84 4.20 -14.74 16.90
CA GLN A 84 4.41 -16.11 16.46
C GLN A 84 5.17 -16.88 17.53
N ALA A 85 4.48 -17.81 18.19
CA ALA A 85 5.11 -18.84 18.99
C ALA A 85 5.75 -19.87 18.03
N LEU A 86 7.03 -19.70 17.74
CA LEU A 86 7.80 -20.61 16.89
C LEU A 86 8.85 -21.35 17.70
N VAL A 87 9.16 -22.57 17.27
CA VAL A 87 10.28 -23.33 17.82
C VAL A 87 11.44 -23.26 16.83
N GLY A 88 12.44 -22.45 17.16
CA GLY A 88 13.55 -22.16 16.27
C GLY A 88 14.71 -21.48 16.99
N ILE A 89 15.52 -20.75 16.23
CA ILE A 89 16.73 -20.08 16.74
C ILE A 89 16.55 -18.58 17.00
N GLY A 90 15.55 -17.93 16.38
CA GLY A 90 15.23 -16.51 16.62
C GLY A 90 16.04 -15.53 15.80
N VAL A 91 15.91 -15.62 14.48
CA VAL A 91 16.58 -14.72 13.53
C VAL A 91 15.62 -14.32 12.41
N ALA A 92 15.78 -13.11 11.89
CA ALA A 92 15.23 -12.70 10.60
C ALA A 92 16.35 -12.72 9.58
N TYR A 93 16.09 -13.22 8.37
CA TYR A 93 17.11 -13.39 7.35
C TYR A 93 16.58 -13.09 5.95
N ARG A 94 17.50 -12.79 5.05
CA ARG A 94 17.27 -12.71 3.61
C ARG A 94 18.13 -13.75 2.91
N LEU A 95 17.57 -14.48 1.95
CA LEU A 95 18.36 -15.34 1.08
C LEU A 95 19.18 -14.47 0.12
N THR A 96 20.49 -14.66 0.11
CA THR A 96 21.42 -14.04 -0.84
C THR A 96 22.11 -15.13 -1.67
N ALA A 97 22.89 -14.74 -2.68
CA ALA A 97 23.70 -15.68 -3.44
C ALA A 97 24.74 -16.43 -2.58
N GLU A 98 25.09 -15.90 -1.41
CA GLU A 98 26.10 -16.45 -0.51
C GLU A 98 25.49 -17.32 0.60
N GLY A 99 24.25 -17.06 1.02
CA GLY A 99 23.55 -17.83 2.05
C GLY A 99 22.39 -17.06 2.69
N LEU A 100 21.99 -17.43 3.90
CA LEU A 100 20.98 -16.70 4.67
C LEU A 100 21.65 -15.54 5.41
N SER A 101 21.57 -14.33 4.87
CA SER A 101 22.09 -13.13 5.51
C SER A 101 21.16 -12.70 6.63
N LEU A 102 21.65 -12.76 7.87
CA LEU A 102 20.91 -12.39 9.06
C LEU A 102 20.68 -10.88 9.05
N GLN A 103 19.43 -10.49 8.89
CA GLN A 103 19.00 -9.10 9.01
C GLN A 103 18.88 -8.73 10.49
N ARG A 104 18.41 -9.67 11.32
CA ARG A 104 18.22 -9.47 12.75
C ARG A 104 18.48 -10.76 13.52
N VAL A 105 19.04 -10.60 14.71
CA VAL A 105 19.07 -11.61 15.76
C VAL A 105 18.26 -11.05 16.91
N TYR A 106 17.18 -11.73 17.29
CA TYR A 106 16.25 -11.20 18.29
C TYR A 106 16.82 -11.39 19.71
N ALA A 107 16.55 -10.43 20.59
CA ALA A 107 16.96 -10.51 21.99
C ALA A 107 16.28 -11.68 22.70
N ASP A 108 16.93 -12.23 23.73
CA ASP A 108 16.45 -13.36 24.51
C ASP A 108 16.12 -14.59 23.64
N THR A 109 16.89 -14.81 22.58
CA THR A 109 16.76 -15.99 21.70
C THR A 109 18.02 -16.86 21.69
N PRO A 110 17.90 -18.15 21.31
CA PRO A 110 19.06 -19.04 21.21
C PRO A 110 20.16 -18.55 20.26
N ALA A 111 19.80 -17.85 19.18
CA ALA A 111 20.76 -17.29 18.25
C ALA A 111 21.62 -16.20 18.90
N GLU A 112 21.01 -15.31 19.68
CA GLU A 112 21.74 -14.29 20.45
C GLU A 112 22.66 -14.95 21.49
N GLU A 113 22.14 -15.92 22.25
CA GLU A 113 22.92 -16.67 23.25
C GLU A 113 24.11 -17.42 22.63
N ALA A 114 23.96 -17.88 21.38
CA ALA A 114 25.02 -18.52 20.61
C ALA A 114 26.03 -17.51 20.01
N GLY A 115 25.77 -16.20 20.12
CA GLY A 115 26.65 -15.12 19.67
C GLY A 115 26.51 -14.78 18.18
N LEU A 116 25.41 -15.18 17.53
CA LEU A 116 25.07 -14.69 16.19
C LEU A 116 24.73 -13.19 16.24
N MET A 117 25.03 -12.49 15.15
CA MET A 117 24.82 -11.05 15.02
C MET A 117 24.18 -10.73 13.67
N ALA A 118 23.48 -9.60 13.60
CA ALA A 118 23.08 -9.05 12.31
C ALA A 118 24.31 -8.86 11.41
N GLY A 119 24.16 -9.17 10.13
CA GLY A 119 25.24 -9.18 9.14
C GLY A 119 25.98 -10.51 9.00
N ASP A 120 25.79 -11.48 9.91
CA ASP A 120 26.27 -12.84 9.68
C ASP A 120 25.56 -13.47 8.48
N VAL A 121 26.25 -14.34 7.73
CA VAL A 121 25.65 -15.09 6.62
C VAL A 121 25.72 -16.58 6.91
N ILE A 122 24.57 -17.22 7.19
CA ILE A 122 24.51 -18.67 7.36
C ILE A 122 24.67 -19.34 5.99
N VAL A 123 25.82 -19.96 5.77
CA VAL A 123 26.17 -20.63 4.50
C VAL A 123 25.84 -22.12 4.52
N ALA A 124 25.65 -22.73 5.70
CA ALA A 124 25.13 -24.09 5.81
C ALA A 124 24.34 -24.34 7.11
N VAL A 125 23.30 -25.17 7.01
CA VAL A 125 22.51 -25.70 8.13
C VAL A 125 22.58 -27.23 8.08
N GLU A 126 23.10 -27.88 9.12
CA GLU A 126 23.34 -29.33 9.14
C GLU A 126 24.14 -29.82 7.91
N GLY A 127 25.11 -29.02 7.48
CA GLY A 127 25.95 -29.28 6.30
C GLY A 127 25.24 -29.07 4.95
N ARG A 128 23.95 -28.69 4.94
CA ARG A 128 23.20 -28.33 3.73
C ARG A 128 23.37 -26.86 3.43
N ARG A 129 23.71 -26.52 2.18
CA ARG A 129 23.85 -25.13 1.73
C ARG A 129 22.55 -24.66 1.08
N PRO A 130 22.08 -23.44 1.37
CA PRO A 130 20.93 -22.86 0.68
C PRO A 130 21.16 -22.83 -0.84
N GLY A 131 20.22 -23.39 -1.60
CA GLY A 131 20.26 -23.41 -3.06
C GLY A 131 19.57 -22.19 -3.69
N ALA A 132 19.98 -21.82 -4.89
CA ALA A 132 19.24 -20.82 -5.67
C ALA A 132 17.83 -21.33 -6.00
N GLY A 133 16.80 -20.60 -5.58
CA GLY A 133 15.40 -20.94 -5.83
C GLY A 133 14.74 -21.86 -4.78
N GLU A 134 15.41 -22.13 -3.65
CA GLU A 134 14.74 -22.77 -2.51
C GLU A 134 13.69 -21.83 -1.91
N SER A 135 12.54 -22.39 -1.53
CA SER A 135 11.45 -21.59 -0.98
C SER A 135 11.76 -21.11 0.45
N PRO A 136 11.26 -19.94 0.87
CA PRO A 136 11.42 -19.44 2.23
C PRO A 136 10.94 -20.43 3.31
N GLU A 137 9.87 -21.17 3.03
CA GLU A 137 9.30 -22.17 3.94
C GLU A 137 10.26 -23.35 4.14
N LEU A 138 10.90 -23.81 3.05
CA LEU A 138 11.89 -24.87 3.13
C LEU A 138 13.09 -24.43 3.96
N LEU A 139 13.61 -23.23 3.73
CA LEU A 139 14.74 -22.68 4.49
C LEU A 139 14.39 -22.47 5.97
N SER A 140 13.17 -22.00 6.24
CA SER A 140 12.66 -21.84 7.61
C SER A 140 12.62 -23.20 8.32
N SER A 141 12.19 -24.25 7.63
CA SER A 141 12.13 -25.61 8.19
C SER A 141 13.51 -26.17 8.58
N TRP A 142 14.61 -25.64 8.04
CA TRP A 142 15.96 -26.08 8.43
C TRP A 142 16.36 -25.49 9.78
N LEU A 143 15.93 -24.26 10.07
CA LEU A 143 16.22 -23.54 11.31
C LEU A 143 15.22 -23.93 12.43
N GLN A 144 14.00 -24.32 12.06
CA GLN A 144 12.95 -24.80 12.97
C GLN A 144 13.05 -26.29 13.26
N GLY A 145 12.33 -26.76 14.28
CA GLY A 145 12.32 -28.17 14.70
C GLY A 145 11.71 -28.37 16.08
N GLU A 146 11.84 -29.57 16.65
CA GLU A 146 11.30 -29.86 17.98
C GLU A 146 12.07 -29.10 19.09
N THR A 147 11.35 -28.69 20.14
CA THR A 147 11.91 -27.96 21.28
C THR A 147 12.99 -28.78 21.97
N GLY A 148 14.13 -28.15 22.26
CA GLY A 148 15.27 -28.77 22.93
C GLY A 148 16.24 -29.48 21.99
N THR A 149 15.89 -29.66 20.71
CA THR A 149 16.83 -30.16 19.69
C THR A 149 17.91 -29.12 19.38
N GLN A 150 18.98 -29.55 18.71
CA GLN A 150 20.08 -28.67 18.32
C GLN A 150 20.18 -28.58 16.79
N VAL A 151 20.73 -27.46 16.31
CA VAL A 151 21.04 -27.23 14.90
C VAL A 151 22.48 -26.75 14.73
N ALA A 152 23.24 -27.44 13.89
CA ALA A 152 24.59 -27.03 13.52
C ALA A 152 24.53 -25.99 12.38
N LEU A 153 25.11 -24.83 12.61
CA LEU A 153 25.18 -23.72 11.65
C LEU A 153 26.63 -23.46 11.25
N THR A 154 26.88 -23.29 9.96
CA THR A 154 28.11 -22.71 9.43
C THR A 154 27.79 -21.32 8.91
N TYR A 155 28.50 -20.30 9.39
CA TYR A 155 28.23 -18.91 9.04
C TYR A 155 29.51 -18.12 8.74
N LEU A 156 29.38 -17.06 7.95
CA LEU A 156 30.44 -16.12 7.65
C LEU A 156 30.26 -14.84 8.47
N ARG A 157 31.35 -14.35 9.05
CA ARG A 157 31.45 -13.00 9.63
C ARG A 157 32.74 -12.35 9.14
N GLY A 158 32.62 -11.23 8.43
CA GLY A 158 33.76 -10.57 7.79
C GLY A 158 34.56 -11.49 6.86
N GLY A 159 33.88 -12.39 6.15
CA GLY A 159 34.49 -13.38 5.24
C GLY A 159 35.19 -14.56 5.92
N THR A 160 35.21 -14.61 7.26
CA THR A 160 35.74 -15.76 8.01
C THR A 160 34.63 -16.73 8.32
N GLU A 161 34.87 -18.03 8.11
CA GLU A 161 33.91 -19.10 8.39
C GLU A 161 33.98 -19.57 9.84
N TYR A 162 32.81 -19.71 10.45
CA TYR A 162 32.61 -20.17 11.82
C TYR A 162 31.58 -21.29 11.84
N THR A 163 31.63 -22.12 12.88
CA THR A 163 30.62 -23.15 13.14
C THR A 163 30.17 -23.07 14.57
N LEU A 164 28.87 -23.13 14.80
CA LEU A 164 28.28 -23.18 16.13
C LEU A 164 27.05 -24.10 16.13
N THR A 165 26.64 -24.50 17.33
CA THR A 165 25.42 -25.28 17.52
C THR A 165 24.44 -24.45 18.32
N VAL A 166 23.22 -24.29 17.81
CA VAL A 166 22.15 -23.53 18.47
C VAL A 166 21.08 -24.48 18.95
N GLN A 167 20.58 -24.28 20.17
CA GLN A 167 19.42 -25.01 20.66
C GLN A 167 18.13 -24.42 20.10
N ARG A 168 17.21 -25.24 19.61
CA ARG A 168 15.87 -24.79 19.24
C ARG A 168 15.02 -24.69 20.50
N ARG A 169 14.37 -23.54 20.71
CA ARG A 169 13.38 -23.39 21.78
C ARG A 169 12.16 -22.63 21.29
N ALA A 170 11.07 -22.76 22.03
CA ALA A 170 9.91 -21.90 21.84
C ALA A 170 10.33 -20.45 22.11
N ILE A 171 10.20 -19.61 21.11
CA ILE A 171 10.46 -18.18 21.16
C ILE A 171 9.23 -17.44 20.64
N VAL A 172 9.02 -16.25 21.17
CA VAL A 172 8.01 -15.31 20.70
C VAL A 172 8.75 -14.23 19.94
N LEU A 173 8.58 -14.19 18.62
CA LEU A 173 9.14 -13.11 17.82
C LEU A 173 8.11 -11.98 17.77
N PRO A 174 8.40 -10.81 18.36
CA PRO A 174 7.47 -9.70 18.31
C PRO A 174 7.32 -9.21 16.87
N ALA A 175 6.08 -9.00 16.44
CA ALA A 175 5.78 -8.43 15.12
C ALA A 175 6.20 -6.95 14.98
N THR A 176 6.58 -6.32 16.07
CA THR A 176 7.07 -4.94 16.09
C THR A 176 8.26 -4.82 17.02
N VAL A 177 9.39 -4.33 16.50
CA VAL A 177 10.61 -4.07 17.27
C VAL A 177 11.03 -2.62 17.13
N SER A 178 11.79 -2.11 18.09
CA SER A 178 12.31 -0.75 18.05
C SER A 178 13.73 -0.64 18.55
N GLU A 179 14.45 0.37 18.08
CA GLU A 179 15.81 0.70 18.47
C GLU A 179 16.09 2.20 18.24
N LEU A 180 17.23 2.68 18.76
CA LEU A 180 17.69 4.05 18.55
C LEU A 180 18.89 4.05 17.59
N TRP A 181 18.66 4.49 16.35
CA TRP A 181 19.69 4.68 15.35
C TRP A 181 20.45 5.98 15.58
N ASP A 182 21.77 5.93 15.41
CA ASP A 182 22.68 7.08 15.45
C ASP A 182 22.53 7.98 16.70
N GLY A 183 21.97 7.42 17.78
CA GLY A 183 21.70 8.11 19.04
C GLY A 183 20.55 9.12 19.03
N HIS A 184 19.88 9.34 17.90
CA HIS A 184 18.86 10.40 17.77
C HIS A 184 17.70 10.08 16.81
N ILE A 185 17.69 8.88 16.20
CA ILE A 185 16.65 8.45 15.27
C ILE A 185 15.91 7.27 15.90
N GLY A 186 14.65 7.47 16.29
CA GLY A 186 13.81 6.38 16.77
C GLY A 186 13.43 5.49 15.59
N TYR A 187 13.79 4.22 15.61
CA TYR A 187 13.45 3.27 14.57
C TYR A 187 12.42 2.27 15.08
N ILE A 188 11.35 2.05 14.32
CA ILE A 188 10.32 1.04 14.57
C ILE A 188 10.20 0.19 13.31
N ASP A 189 10.43 -1.10 13.44
CA ASP A 189 10.19 -2.08 12.39
C ASP A 189 8.92 -2.85 12.71
N CYS A 190 7.92 -2.80 11.83
CA CYS A 190 6.62 -3.41 12.05
C CYS A 190 6.30 -4.35 10.88
N ASP A 191 6.37 -5.65 11.14
CA ASP A 191 6.14 -6.71 10.16
C ASP A 191 4.65 -6.94 9.87
N THR A 192 3.78 -6.74 10.86
CA THR A 192 2.31 -6.83 10.74
C THR A 192 1.62 -6.05 11.85
N PHE A 193 0.38 -5.62 11.60
CA PHE A 193 -0.47 -4.97 12.60
C PHE A 193 -1.33 -6.00 13.34
N GLY A 194 -1.00 -6.27 14.60
CA GLY A 194 -1.75 -7.14 15.51
C GLY A 194 -2.23 -6.41 16.77
N GLY A 195 -2.87 -7.14 17.68
CA GLY A 195 -3.43 -6.59 18.91
C GLY A 195 -2.40 -5.93 19.83
N GLU A 196 -1.14 -6.36 19.77
CA GLU A 196 -0.03 -5.87 20.58
C GLU A 196 0.72 -4.68 19.93
N THR A 197 0.51 -4.42 18.64
CA THR A 197 1.31 -3.42 17.88
C THR A 197 1.25 -2.02 18.51
N LEU A 198 0.07 -1.56 18.94
CA LEU A 198 -0.06 -0.25 19.59
C LEU A 198 0.80 -0.17 20.87
N ALA A 199 0.84 -1.25 21.66
CA ALA A 199 1.66 -1.30 22.87
C ALA A 199 3.14 -1.20 22.52
N HIS A 200 3.60 -1.87 21.46
CA HIS A 200 4.99 -1.77 21.00
C HIS A 200 5.34 -0.36 20.50
N PHE A 201 4.48 0.30 19.74
CA PHE A 201 4.69 1.68 19.30
C PHE A 201 4.78 2.66 20.48
N THR A 202 3.86 2.56 21.43
CA THR A 202 3.88 3.43 22.62
C THR A 202 5.12 3.19 23.48
N GLN A 203 5.53 1.93 23.69
CA GLN A 203 6.75 1.60 24.42
C GLN A 203 8.01 2.13 23.73
N ALA A 204 8.09 2.03 22.40
CA ALA A 204 9.20 2.58 21.64
C ALA A 204 9.31 4.10 21.85
N ILE A 205 8.20 4.82 21.72
CA ILE A 205 8.14 6.28 21.89
C ILE A 205 8.49 6.68 23.33
N ASP A 206 8.00 5.96 24.33
CA ASP A 206 8.33 6.23 25.72
C ASP A 206 9.81 5.95 26.04
N ALA A 207 10.40 4.92 25.41
CA ALA A 207 11.80 4.54 25.62
C ALA A 207 12.79 5.51 24.96
N TYR A 208 12.50 5.94 23.73
CA TYR A 208 13.45 6.67 22.88
C TYR A 208 13.06 8.12 22.56
N GLY A 209 11.83 8.54 22.87
CA GLY A 209 11.28 9.84 22.46
C GLY A 209 11.99 11.06 23.05
N ALA A 210 12.77 10.90 24.12
CA ALA A 210 13.61 11.97 24.66
C ALA A 210 14.90 12.20 23.86
N GLN A 211 15.32 11.23 23.05
CA GLN A 211 16.48 11.33 22.15
C GLN A 211 16.07 11.43 20.68
N ALA A 212 14.91 10.90 20.30
CA ALA A 212 14.47 10.81 18.93
C ALA A 212 13.96 12.16 18.38
N ASP A 213 14.78 12.81 17.55
CA ASP A 213 14.41 14.02 16.82
C ASP A 213 13.49 13.69 15.62
N VAL A 214 13.54 12.45 15.16
CA VAL A 214 12.78 11.91 14.04
C VAL A 214 12.54 10.41 14.24
N TRP A 215 11.38 9.96 13.80
CA TRP A 215 11.02 8.55 13.77
C TRP A 215 11.17 7.99 12.36
N VAL A 216 11.75 6.80 12.25
CA VAL A 216 11.69 5.98 11.04
C VAL A 216 10.82 4.78 11.35
N VAL A 217 9.70 4.63 10.63
CA VAL A 217 8.84 3.46 10.72
C VAL A 217 9.02 2.65 9.45
N ASP A 218 9.42 1.39 9.57
CA ASP A 218 9.60 0.49 8.44
C ASP A 218 8.37 -0.42 8.28
N LEU A 219 7.72 -0.33 7.13
CA LEU A 219 6.58 -1.17 6.74
C LEU A 219 6.87 -1.92 5.43
N ARG A 220 8.13 -2.00 5.00
CA ARG A 220 8.54 -2.82 3.86
C ARG A 220 8.23 -4.30 4.16
N GLY A 221 7.60 -5.00 3.22
CA GLY A 221 7.13 -6.38 3.45
C GLY A 221 5.86 -6.51 4.30
N ASN A 222 5.33 -5.42 4.88
CA ASN A 222 4.16 -5.50 5.77
C ASN A 222 2.84 -5.52 4.99
N GLY A 223 2.27 -6.72 4.83
CA GLY A 223 1.00 -6.95 4.14
C GLY A 223 -0.28 -6.44 4.83
N GLY A 224 -0.16 -5.80 6.00
CA GLY A 224 -1.27 -5.17 6.72
C GLY A 224 -1.53 -5.81 8.09
N GLY A 225 -2.78 -6.14 8.35
CA GLY A 225 -3.24 -6.65 9.65
C GLY A 225 -4.51 -5.94 10.12
N GLU A 226 -4.67 -5.81 11.43
CA GLU A 226 -5.84 -5.18 12.03
C GLU A 226 -5.91 -3.68 11.72
N VAL A 227 -7.02 -3.25 11.11
CA VAL A 227 -7.27 -1.83 10.75
C VAL A 227 -7.16 -0.92 11.97
N ASN A 228 -7.72 -1.32 13.12
CA ASN A 228 -7.67 -0.50 14.32
C ASN A 228 -6.24 -0.37 14.86
N ALA A 229 -5.45 -1.44 14.86
CA ALA A 229 -4.06 -1.39 15.30
C ALA A 229 -3.24 -0.41 14.44
N ALA A 230 -3.40 -0.43 13.11
CA ALA A 230 -2.75 0.53 12.22
C ALA A 230 -3.21 1.98 12.47
N ILE A 231 -4.51 2.21 12.63
CA ILE A 231 -5.07 3.55 12.93
C ILE A 231 -4.52 4.10 14.24
N GLN A 232 -4.56 3.33 15.33
CA GLN A 232 -4.07 3.79 16.64
C GLN A 232 -2.55 3.98 16.64
N SER A 233 -1.80 3.14 15.91
CA SER A 233 -0.35 3.30 15.77
C SER A 233 -0.01 4.56 14.96
N THR A 234 -0.79 4.89 13.92
CA THR A 234 -0.68 6.15 13.18
C THR A 234 -0.94 7.35 14.10
N ALA A 235 -1.96 7.25 14.96
CA ALA A 235 -2.33 8.29 15.92
C ALA A 235 -1.23 8.63 16.93
N CYS A 236 -0.27 7.73 17.16
CA CYS A 236 0.90 8.04 17.98
C CYS A 236 1.71 9.23 17.42
N PHE A 237 1.68 9.47 16.10
CA PHE A 237 2.37 10.57 15.43
C PHE A 237 1.44 11.71 15.01
N THR A 238 0.17 11.40 14.69
CA THR A 238 -0.77 12.40 14.14
C THR A 238 -1.68 13.02 15.20
N GLY A 239 -1.90 12.31 16.31
CA GLY A 239 -2.88 12.65 17.34
C GLY A 239 -4.33 12.46 16.89
N ALA A 240 -5.22 13.12 17.63
CA ALA A 240 -6.67 12.94 17.53
C ALA A 240 -7.22 13.40 16.18
N GLY A 241 -8.18 12.63 15.66
CA GLY A 241 -8.81 12.92 14.37
C GLY A 241 -9.25 11.65 13.66
N VAL A 242 -10.00 11.82 12.57
CA VAL A 242 -10.37 10.72 11.68
C VAL A 242 -9.17 10.36 10.82
N LEU A 243 -8.72 9.11 10.92
CA LEU A 243 -7.55 8.59 10.22
C LEU A 243 -7.90 7.64 9.07
N ALA A 244 -9.14 7.15 9.03
CA ALA A 244 -9.65 6.37 7.90
C ALA A 244 -11.17 6.50 7.78
N TRP A 245 -11.69 6.32 6.57
CA TRP A 245 -13.11 6.09 6.30
C TRP A 245 -13.30 4.74 5.64
N LEU A 246 -14.27 3.96 6.12
CA LEU A 246 -14.64 2.68 5.54
C LEU A 246 -16.01 2.84 4.87
N ARG A 247 -16.09 2.53 3.58
CA ARG A 247 -17.35 2.49 2.83
C ARG A 247 -17.88 1.06 2.80
N ASP A 248 -19.11 0.84 3.25
CA ASP A 248 -19.79 -0.45 3.17
C ASP A 248 -20.50 -0.69 1.82
N SER A 249 -21.02 -1.91 1.61
CA SER A 249 -21.79 -2.33 0.43
C SER A 249 -23.04 -1.47 0.19
N GLY A 250 -23.60 -0.86 1.25
CA GLY A 250 -24.71 0.08 1.19
C GLY A 250 -24.31 1.50 0.74
N GLY A 251 -23.01 1.75 0.56
CA GLY A 251 -22.47 3.05 0.15
C GLY A 251 -22.34 4.07 1.29
N ARG A 252 -22.46 3.63 2.55
CA ARG A 252 -22.28 4.48 3.72
C ARG A 252 -20.81 4.50 4.14
N TYR A 253 -20.31 5.70 4.44
CA TYR A 253 -18.97 5.92 4.96
C TYR A 253 -19.01 6.04 6.49
N GLN A 254 -18.13 5.31 7.17
CA GLN A 254 -17.92 5.42 8.61
C GLN A 254 -16.47 5.82 8.90
N GLY A 255 -16.30 6.87 9.72
CA GLY A 255 -14.98 7.37 10.12
C GLY A 255 -14.43 6.61 11.33
N TYR A 256 -13.12 6.35 11.29
CA TYR A 256 -12.35 5.70 12.34
C TYR A 256 -11.10 6.53 12.62
N GLY A 257 -10.67 6.58 13.87
CA GLY A 257 -9.61 7.48 14.29
C GLY A 257 -9.22 7.30 15.75
N ALA A 258 -8.55 8.30 16.28
CA ALA A 258 -8.16 8.36 17.69
C ALA A 258 -8.74 9.61 18.36
N GLU A 259 -8.89 9.54 19.68
CA GLU A 259 -9.34 10.66 20.51
C GLU A 259 -8.19 11.29 21.29
N GLU A 260 -7.08 10.56 21.45
CA GLU A 260 -5.89 10.97 22.17
C GLU A 260 -5.00 11.91 21.34
N ALA A 261 -4.31 12.82 22.04
CA ALA A 261 -3.26 13.62 21.42
C ALA A 261 -2.07 12.74 20.95
N ALA A 262 -1.27 13.27 20.03
CA ALA A 262 -0.07 12.60 19.56
C ALA A 262 0.85 12.28 20.76
N ARG A 263 1.51 11.13 20.69
CA ARG A 263 2.48 10.69 21.72
C ARG A 263 3.83 11.37 21.53
N THR A 264 4.13 11.81 20.31
CA THR A 264 5.33 12.56 19.96
C THR A 264 4.99 13.63 18.94
N ASP A 265 5.67 14.78 19.04
CA ASP A 265 5.61 15.86 18.03
C ASP A 265 6.72 15.71 16.96
N SER A 266 7.63 14.75 17.14
CA SER A 266 8.73 14.48 16.21
C SER A 266 8.18 13.95 14.88
N PRO A 267 8.71 14.39 13.71
CA PRO A 267 8.30 13.88 12.41
C PRO A 267 8.53 12.38 12.27
N VAL A 268 7.76 11.77 11.36
CA VAL A 268 7.96 10.37 10.95
C VAL A 268 8.39 10.26 9.48
N ILE A 269 9.39 9.44 9.19
CA ILE A 269 9.75 8.95 7.87
C ILE A 269 9.28 7.51 7.79
N LEU A 270 8.36 7.22 6.89
CA LEU A 270 7.88 5.88 6.63
C LEU A 270 8.64 5.23 5.49
N LEU A 271 9.08 3.98 5.66
CA LEU A 271 9.65 3.16 4.60
C LEU A 271 8.59 2.20 4.05
N THR A 272 8.44 2.17 2.72
CA THR A 272 7.47 1.31 2.04
C THR A 272 8.06 0.58 0.85
N ASP A 273 7.47 -0.54 0.48
CA ASP A 273 7.74 -1.23 -0.77
C ASP A 273 6.46 -1.78 -1.41
N SER A 274 6.59 -2.51 -2.51
CA SER A 274 5.47 -3.12 -3.22
C SER A 274 4.72 -4.20 -2.42
N GLU A 275 5.25 -4.68 -1.30
CA GLU A 275 4.59 -5.64 -0.40
C GLU A 275 3.84 -4.94 0.75
N THR A 276 4.09 -3.65 0.99
CA THR A 276 3.31 -2.85 1.94
C THR A 276 1.85 -2.79 1.48
N ALA A 277 0.89 -3.33 2.25
CA ALA A 277 -0.50 -3.47 1.79
C ALA A 277 -1.56 -3.23 2.89
N SER A 278 -2.81 -2.99 2.47
CA SER A 278 -3.99 -3.01 3.35
C SER A 278 -3.91 -2.00 4.51
N ALA A 279 -3.91 -2.45 5.77
CA ALA A 279 -3.85 -1.56 6.94
C ALA A 279 -2.56 -0.74 6.98
N SER A 280 -1.45 -1.26 6.44
CA SER A 280 -0.19 -0.52 6.27
C SER A 280 -0.33 0.66 5.31
N GLU A 281 -1.19 0.53 4.29
CA GLU A 281 -1.46 1.62 3.35
C GLU A 281 -2.35 2.69 3.98
N LEU A 282 -3.24 2.33 4.91
CA LEU A 282 -3.95 3.30 5.75
C LEU A 282 -2.99 4.09 6.64
N PHE A 283 -1.99 3.42 7.25
CA PHE A 283 -0.94 4.11 8.00
C PHE A 283 -0.16 5.08 7.11
N ALA A 284 0.28 4.61 5.94
CA ALA A 284 1.02 5.42 4.97
C ALA A 284 0.21 6.63 4.49
N ALA A 285 -1.04 6.42 4.07
CA ALA A 285 -1.92 7.49 3.65
C ALA A 285 -2.25 8.46 4.80
N GLY A 286 -2.37 7.95 6.04
CA GLY A 286 -2.54 8.76 7.23
C GLY A 286 -1.36 9.70 7.50
N VAL A 287 -0.12 9.19 7.41
CA VAL A 287 1.11 10.01 7.53
C VAL A 287 1.16 11.09 6.46
N ARG A 288 0.85 10.75 5.20
CA ARG A 288 0.82 11.70 4.07
C ARG A 288 -0.23 12.79 4.28
N ASP A 289 -1.48 12.38 4.50
CA ASP A 289 -2.62 13.30 4.51
C ASP A 289 -2.63 14.24 5.72
N THR A 290 -2.05 13.81 6.84
CA THR A 290 -1.88 14.64 8.03
C THR A 290 -0.62 15.51 8.01
N GLY A 291 0.30 15.27 7.06
CA GLY A 291 1.59 15.97 7.00
C GLY A 291 2.54 15.61 8.17
N ALA A 292 2.32 14.46 8.82
CA ALA A 292 3.14 14.00 9.94
C ALA A 292 4.59 13.69 9.52
N GLY A 293 4.81 13.34 8.25
CA GLY A 293 6.14 13.36 7.65
C GLY A 293 6.21 12.77 6.25
N LEU A 294 7.29 12.06 5.93
CA LEU A 294 7.61 11.59 4.57
C LEU A 294 7.40 10.10 4.40
N ILE A 295 7.28 9.67 3.15
CA ILE A 295 7.22 8.26 2.75
C ILE A 295 8.33 8.05 1.71
N ILE A 296 9.17 7.05 1.92
CA ILE A 296 10.37 6.78 1.12
C ILE A 296 10.39 5.31 0.74
N GLY A 297 10.61 5.01 -0.53
CA GLY A 297 10.72 3.63 -1.02
C GLY A 297 9.95 3.44 -2.30
N GLU A 298 9.27 2.30 -2.44
CA GLU A 298 8.42 2.03 -3.61
C GLU A 298 6.96 2.38 -3.33
N ARG A 299 6.17 2.42 -4.41
CA ARG A 299 4.71 2.48 -4.34
C ARG A 299 4.21 1.20 -3.65
N THR A 300 3.26 1.36 -2.75
CA THR A 300 2.63 0.25 -2.02
C THR A 300 1.73 -0.60 -2.92
N PHE A 301 1.28 -1.74 -2.40
CA PHE A 301 0.58 -2.79 -3.15
C PHE A 301 -0.69 -2.30 -3.87
N GLY A 302 -1.52 -1.47 -3.22
CA GLY A 302 -2.81 -1.05 -3.76
C GLY A 302 -4.02 -1.84 -3.26
N LYS A 303 -3.95 -2.44 -2.07
CA LYS A 303 -5.07 -3.19 -1.46
C LYS A 303 -5.91 -2.25 -0.61
N GLY A 304 -6.77 -1.48 -1.27
CA GLY A 304 -7.68 -0.53 -0.61
C GLY A 304 -8.99 -1.13 -0.10
N VAL A 305 -9.02 -2.43 0.18
CA VAL A 305 -10.24 -3.13 0.62
C VAL A 305 -10.04 -3.94 1.90
N GLY A 306 -11.06 -3.91 2.76
CA GLY A 306 -11.11 -4.62 4.03
C GLY A 306 -12.07 -5.80 4.01
N GLN A 307 -11.72 -6.83 4.77
CA GLN A 307 -12.52 -8.05 4.87
C GLN A 307 -13.22 -8.12 6.23
N ASN A 308 -14.45 -8.62 6.23
CA ASN A 308 -15.08 -9.17 7.42
C ASN A 308 -14.89 -10.68 7.44
N VAL A 309 -14.58 -11.23 8.61
CA VAL A 309 -14.60 -12.67 8.84
C VAL A 309 -15.88 -13.00 9.59
N PHE A 310 -16.70 -13.85 8.99
CA PHE A 310 -17.92 -14.37 9.61
C PHE A 310 -17.69 -15.82 9.99
N ASP A 311 -17.93 -16.13 11.26
CA ASP A 311 -17.71 -17.44 11.89
C ASP A 311 -18.83 -17.72 12.92
N GLN A 312 -18.67 -18.76 13.74
CA GLN A 312 -19.64 -19.10 14.79
C GLN A 312 -19.80 -18.02 15.87
N THR A 313 -18.86 -17.10 16.02
CA THR A 313 -18.96 -15.97 16.96
C THR A 313 -19.91 -14.91 16.42
N SER A 314 -19.80 -14.62 15.11
CA SER A 314 -20.63 -13.63 14.44
C SER A 314 -22.03 -14.16 14.10
N TYR A 315 -22.11 -15.42 13.67
CA TYR A 315 -23.35 -16.09 13.26
C TYR A 315 -23.41 -17.54 13.76
N PRO A 316 -23.71 -17.77 15.05
CA PRO A 316 -23.67 -19.10 15.68
C PRO A 316 -24.66 -20.12 15.11
N LEU A 317 -25.64 -19.67 14.31
CA LEU A 317 -26.61 -20.54 13.64
C LEU A 317 -26.24 -20.88 12.20
N LEU A 318 -25.24 -20.20 11.62
CA LEU A 318 -24.83 -20.39 10.22
C LEU A 318 -23.53 -21.20 10.10
N PHE A 319 -22.63 -21.09 11.07
CA PHE A 319 -21.33 -21.75 11.04
C PHE A 319 -21.28 -22.97 11.96
N ALA A 320 -20.48 -23.96 11.54
CA ALA A 320 -20.04 -25.05 12.39
C ALA A 320 -18.94 -24.56 13.34
N GLU A 321 -18.48 -25.41 14.28
CA GLU A 321 -17.32 -25.02 15.08
C GLU A 321 -16.05 -24.94 14.21
N GLY A 322 -15.59 -23.71 14.00
CA GLY A 322 -14.27 -23.39 13.49
C GLY A 322 -14.21 -23.09 11.99
N ASP A 323 -15.27 -23.23 11.20
CA ASP A 323 -15.28 -22.74 9.82
C ASP A 323 -15.61 -21.24 9.77
N ALA A 324 -15.20 -20.58 8.68
CA ALA A 324 -15.43 -19.15 8.51
C ALA A 324 -15.50 -18.76 7.04
N ILE A 325 -16.24 -17.71 6.71
CA ILE A 325 -16.15 -17.04 5.40
C ILE A 325 -15.59 -15.63 5.59
N LYS A 326 -14.56 -15.32 4.83
CA LYS A 326 -13.96 -14.00 4.74
C LYS A 326 -14.53 -13.31 3.51
N ILE A 327 -15.13 -12.14 3.68
CA ILE A 327 -15.79 -11.39 2.61
C ILE A 327 -15.20 -9.99 2.53
N THR A 328 -14.79 -9.57 1.32
CA THR A 328 -14.41 -8.18 1.06
C THR A 328 -15.64 -7.29 1.23
N ALA A 329 -15.66 -6.55 2.34
CA ALA A 329 -16.87 -5.87 2.82
C ALA A 329 -16.75 -4.35 2.87
N PHE A 330 -15.53 -3.82 2.79
CA PHE A 330 -15.27 -2.39 2.87
C PHE A 330 -14.25 -1.93 1.85
N ARG A 331 -14.40 -0.68 1.40
CA ARG A 331 -13.34 0.06 0.71
C ARG A 331 -12.78 1.14 1.65
N PHE A 332 -11.46 1.23 1.71
CA PHE A 332 -10.70 2.14 2.55
C PHE A 332 -10.53 3.49 1.88
N PHE A 333 -10.65 4.55 2.67
CA PHE A 333 -10.30 5.90 2.26
C PHE A 333 -9.48 6.55 3.37
N SER A 334 -8.48 7.32 2.97
CA SER A 334 -7.57 8.08 3.82
C SER A 334 -8.29 9.29 4.44
N PRO A 335 -7.65 10.04 5.37
CA PRO A 335 -8.22 11.25 5.95
C PRO A 335 -8.64 12.29 4.90
N GLY A 336 -7.83 12.46 3.85
CA GLY A 336 -8.10 13.31 2.68
C GLY A 336 -9.15 12.73 1.72
N GLY A 337 -9.72 11.57 2.04
CA GLY A 337 -10.81 10.94 1.31
C GLY A 337 -10.39 10.17 0.07
N SER A 338 -9.09 9.92 -0.14
CA SER A 338 -8.58 9.12 -1.26
C SER A 338 -8.53 7.62 -0.91
N THR A 339 -8.85 6.74 -1.85
CA THR A 339 -8.62 5.30 -1.67
C THR A 339 -7.25 4.89 -2.19
N THR A 340 -6.65 3.87 -1.57
CA THR A 340 -5.42 3.23 -2.06
C THR A 340 -5.73 2.08 -3.01
N ASP A 341 -7.01 1.73 -3.20
CA ASP A 341 -7.45 0.63 -4.04
C ASP A 341 -6.91 0.78 -5.46
N THR A 342 -6.19 -0.23 -5.95
CA THR A 342 -5.44 -0.28 -7.22
C THR A 342 -4.21 0.66 -7.27
N ILE A 343 -4.36 1.92 -6.88
CA ILE A 343 -3.32 2.95 -7.07
C ILE A 343 -2.17 2.88 -6.05
N GLY A 344 -2.39 2.27 -4.89
CA GLY A 344 -1.47 2.30 -3.77
C GLY A 344 -1.23 3.69 -3.20
N VAL A 345 -0.24 3.79 -2.32
CA VAL A 345 0.31 5.03 -1.78
C VAL A 345 1.59 5.33 -2.53
N ILE A 346 1.58 6.45 -3.25
CA ILE A 346 2.76 6.95 -3.95
C ILE A 346 3.69 7.59 -2.90
N PRO A 347 4.95 7.14 -2.77
CA PRO A 347 5.87 7.70 -1.79
C PRO A 347 6.24 9.14 -2.17
N HIS A 348 6.61 9.93 -1.16
CA HIS A 348 7.17 11.27 -1.35
C HIS A 348 8.50 11.19 -2.12
N LEU A 349 9.30 10.17 -1.82
CA LEU A 349 10.55 9.88 -2.51
C LEU A 349 10.54 8.45 -3.03
N LEU A 350 10.28 8.31 -4.32
CA LEU A 350 10.33 7.01 -5.00
C LEU A 350 11.79 6.56 -5.14
N VAL A 351 12.25 5.62 -4.33
CA VAL A 351 13.63 5.11 -4.34
C VAL A 351 13.61 3.59 -4.25
N ALA A 352 14.60 2.95 -4.88
CA ALA A 352 14.71 1.49 -4.82
C ALA A 352 14.85 1.02 -3.35
N PRO A 353 14.29 -0.16 -2.97
CA PRO A 353 14.26 -0.62 -1.58
C PRO A 353 15.63 -0.69 -0.91
N GLY A 354 16.70 -0.97 -1.68
CA GLY A 354 18.08 -1.01 -1.21
C GLY A 354 18.65 0.35 -0.79
N HIS A 355 18.00 1.46 -1.13
CA HIS A 355 18.42 2.81 -0.76
C HIS A 355 17.51 3.46 0.29
N ALA A 356 16.28 2.97 0.49
CA ALA A 356 15.25 3.64 1.29
C ALA A 356 15.71 3.99 2.72
N ALA A 357 16.25 3.01 3.46
CA ALA A 357 16.73 3.23 4.83
C ALA A 357 17.93 4.20 4.90
N ALA A 358 18.86 4.12 3.94
CA ALA A 358 20.00 5.02 3.87
C ALA A 358 19.57 6.45 3.53
N VAL A 359 18.58 6.62 2.63
CA VAL A 359 17.98 7.93 2.32
C VAL A 359 17.27 8.51 3.54
N ALA A 360 16.53 7.69 4.29
CA ALA A 360 15.89 8.13 5.54
C ALA A 360 16.93 8.62 6.55
N ARG A 361 17.99 7.85 6.80
CA ARG A 361 19.10 8.26 7.67
C ARG A 361 19.74 9.58 7.24
N LEU A 362 19.95 9.79 5.94
CA LEU A 362 20.47 11.06 5.43
C LEU A 362 19.55 12.24 5.73
N LEU A 363 18.24 12.09 5.53
CA LEU A 363 17.23 13.13 5.79
C LEU A 363 16.97 13.38 7.28
N SER A 364 17.40 12.47 8.13
CA SER A 364 17.28 12.53 9.58
C SER A 364 18.39 13.35 10.25
N SER A 365 19.29 13.98 9.49
CA SER A 365 20.35 14.82 10.08
C SER A 365 19.75 15.94 10.93
N PRO A 366 20.29 16.25 12.12
CA PRO A 366 19.80 17.37 12.93
C PRO A 366 19.93 18.72 12.21
N ALA A 367 19.05 19.66 12.56
CA ALA A 367 19.17 21.03 12.08
C ALA A 367 20.47 21.68 12.61
N PRO A 368 21.24 22.41 11.78
CA PRO A 368 22.49 23.00 12.23
C PRO A 368 22.27 24.15 13.23
N GLU A 369 22.92 24.08 14.39
CA GLU A 369 22.97 25.16 15.38
C GLU A 369 24.11 26.15 15.04
N GLY A 370 23.89 27.02 14.05
CA GLY A 370 24.83 28.07 13.66
C GLY A 370 25.40 27.88 12.26
N ASP A 371 26.69 27.55 12.16
CA ASP A 371 27.37 27.40 10.86
C ASP A 371 26.76 26.24 10.07
N ASN A 372 26.09 26.55 8.97
CA ASN A 372 25.41 25.57 8.13
C ASN A 372 26.26 25.11 6.93
N ARG A 373 27.54 25.48 6.83
CA ARG A 373 28.42 24.98 5.76
C ARG A 373 28.52 23.46 5.84
N GLY A 374 28.36 22.80 4.70
CA GLY A 374 28.31 21.35 4.63
C GLY A 374 26.91 20.77 4.82
N MET A 375 25.89 21.58 5.12
CA MET A 375 24.52 21.11 5.24
C MET A 375 23.69 21.41 4.00
N LEU A 376 22.74 20.52 3.71
CA LEU A 376 21.61 20.78 2.83
C LEU A 376 20.34 20.93 3.65
N ARG A 377 19.41 21.74 3.14
CA ARG A 377 18.02 21.81 3.58
C ARG A 377 17.10 21.50 2.42
N ILE A 378 16.19 20.55 2.60
CA ILE A 378 15.18 20.15 1.62
C ILE A 378 13.82 20.51 2.21
N ASP A 379 13.12 21.44 1.56
CA ASP A 379 11.78 21.85 2.00
C ASP A 379 10.72 21.00 1.30
N PHE A 380 10.20 19.98 2.00
CA PHE A 380 9.16 19.07 1.52
C PHE A 380 8.14 18.80 2.63
N GLY A 381 7.07 19.62 2.66
CA GLY A 381 6.12 19.72 3.77
C GLY A 381 6.70 20.40 5.02
N ARG A 382 7.92 20.01 5.40
CA ARG A 382 8.79 20.63 6.40
C ARG A 382 10.23 20.65 5.91
N SER A 383 11.12 21.29 6.67
CA SER A 383 12.55 21.28 6.36
C SER A 383 13.21 20.02 6.89
N TRP A 384 13.85 19.29 5.99
CA TRP A 384 14.70 18.13 6.25
C TRP A 384 16.15 18.51 6.00
N TYR A 385 17.09 17.94 6.74
CA TYR A 385 18.50 18.29 6.64
C TYR A 385 19.34 17.08 6.25
N VAL A 386 20.41 17.35 5.51
CA VAL A 386 21.38 16.32 5.11
C VAL A 386 22.78 16.86 5.35
N ASP A 387 23.59 16.13 6.10
CA ASP A 387 25.02 16.36 6.22
C ASP A 387 25.75 15.87 4.96
N LEU A 388 26.43 16.78 4.24
CA LEU A 388 27.15 16.45 3.01
C LEU A 388 28.39 15.58 3.24
N GLU A 389 29.02 15.63 4.41
CA GLU A 389 30.15 14.75 4.72
C GLU A 389 29.66 13.31 4.80
N GLN A 390 28.58 13.07 5.55
CA GLN A 390 27.93 11.76 5.60
C GLN A 390 27.43 11.34 4.21
N ALA A 391 26.71 12.21 3.52
CA ALA A 391 26.12 11.90 2.21
C ALA A 391 27.13 11.55 1.12
N LEU A 392 28.36 12.04 1.22
CA LEU A 392 29.43 11.79 0.25
C LEU A 392 30.37 10.64 0.64
N SER A 393 30.19 10.05 1.83
CA SER A 393 30.90 8.85 2.26
C SER A 393 30.60 7.64 1.36
N GLU A 394 31.47 6.63 1.39
CA GLU A 394 31.35 5.41 0.58
C GLU A 394 30.00 4.70 0.79
N ASP A 395 29.53 4.65 2.04
CA ASP A 395 28.31 3.95 2.44
C ASP A 395 27.03 4.65 1.93
N TYR A 396 27.03 5.98 1.85
CA TYR A 396 25.83 6.76 1.55
C TYR A 396 25.80 7.41 0.17
N ARG A 397 26.94 7.46 -0.55
CA ARG A 397 27.03 8.16 -1.85
C ARG A 397 25.98 7.70 -2.86
N ALA A 398 25.71 6.40 -2.92
CA ALA A 398 24.70 5.84 -3.82
C ALA A 398 23.27 6.26 -3.39
N ALA A 399 22.97 6.21 -2.09
CA ALA A 399 21.70 6.64 -1.54
C ALA A 399 21.49 8.16 -1.71
N PHE A 400 22.53 8.97 -1.54
CA PHE A 400 22.47 10.40 -1.75
C PHE A 400 22.16 10.75 -3.21
N ARG A 401 22.78 10.05 -4.17
CA ARG A 401 22.38 10.18 -5.59
C ARG A 401 20.91 9.82 -5.79
N ALA A 402 20.46 8.68 -5.25
CA ALA A 402 19.07 8.24 -5.37
C ALA A 402 18.07 9.25 -4.76
N LEU A 403 18.43 9.88 -3.62
CA LEU A 403 17.66 10.98 -3.03
C LEU A 403 17.51 12.13 -4.02
N LEU A 404 18.62 12.62 -4.60
CA LEU A 404 18.55 13.76 -5.53
C LEU A 404 17.75 13.46 -6.79
N GLU A 405 17.82 12.24 -7.31
CA GLU A 405 17.06 11.80 -8.49
C GLU A 405 15.55 11.64 -8.21
N ALA A 406 15.20 11.31 -6.97
CA ALA A 406 13.81 11.13 -6.53
C ALA A 406 13.11 12.46 -6.20
N LEU A 407 13.83 13.57 -6.06
CA LEU A 407 13.24 14.86 -5.71
C LEU A 407 12.35 15.40 -6.84
N PRO A 408 11.05 15.65 -6.57
CA PRO A 408 10.17 16.34 -7.50
C PRO A 408 10.66 17.77 -7.80
N SER A 409 10.38 18.28 -9.00
CA SER A 409 10.83 19.62 -9.41
C SER A 409 10.25 20.77 -8.57
N ALA A 410 9.13 20.54 -7.87
CA ALA A 410 8.52 21.52 -6.97
C ALA A 410 9.26 21.63 -5.62
N VAL A 411 10.02 20.60 -5.23
CA VAL A 411 10.74 20.56 -3.95
C VAL A 411 11.97 21.46 -4.01
N ARG A 412 12.09 22.36 -3.03
CA ARG A 412 13.19 23.33 -2.98
C ARG A 412 14.36 22.76 -2.19
N VAL A 413 15.54 22.80 -2.80
CA VAL A 413 16.80 22.40 -2.16
C VAL A 413 17.66 23.64 -1.91
N PHE A 414 18.22 23.71 -0.72
CA PHE A 414 19.12 24.76 -0.30
C PHE A 414 20.43 24.18 0.21
N GLN A 415 21.52 24.92 -0.01
CA GLN A 415 22.81 24.63 0.59
C GLN A 415 23.19 25.74 1.57
N GLY A 416 23.76 25.36 2.72
CA GLY A 416 24.29 26.31 3.67
C GLY A 416 25.57 27.01 3.18
N SER A 417 25.67 28.30 3.51
CA SER A 417 26.80 29.18 3.15
C SER A 417 27.56 29.74 4.36
N GLY A 418 27.19 29.31 5.56
CA GLY A 418 27.71 29.77 6.85
C GLY A 418 26.60 30.36 7.71
N ALA A 419 26.02 31.47 7.25
CA ALA A 419 24.92 32.15 7.95
C ALA A 419 23.57 32.04 7.22
N ASP A 420 23.57 31.74 5.92
CA ASP A 420 22.39 31.79 5.05
C ASP A 420 22.22 30.49 4.24
N TRP A 421 21.05 30.34 3.62
CA TRP A 421 20.66 29.22 2.75
C TRP A 421 20.53 29.69 1.29
N ASN A 422 21.31 29.10 0.38
CA ASN A 422 21.27 29.40 -1.05
C ASN A 422 20.53 28.31 -1.81
N THR A 423 19.58 28.68 -2.67
CA THR A 423 18.87 27.72 -3.53
C THR A 423 19.84 27.06 -4.51
N ILE A 424 19.68 25.75 -4.72
CA ILE A 424 20.45 24.96 -5.68
C ILE A 424 19.55 23.91 -6.32
N SER A 425 19.74 23.63 -7.61
CA SER A 425 19.02 22.51 -8.25
C SER A 425 19.66 21.16 -7.88
N PRO A 426 18.90 20.05 -7.82
CA PRO A 426 19.49 18.73 -7.61
C PRO A 426 20.57 18.37 -8.64
N ALA A 427 20.42 18.81 -9.90
CA ALA A 427 21.41 18.59 -10.96
C ALA A 427 22.72 19.35 -10.72
N ASP A 428 22.65 20.64 -10.35
CA ASP A 428 23.85 21.43 -10.04
C ASP A 428 24.56 20.92 -8.79
N LEU A 429 23.77 20.48 -7.80
CA LEU A 429 24.28 19.85 -6.58
C LEU A 429 25.02 18.55 -6.90
N ALA A 430 24.41 17.66 -7.70
CA ALA A 430 25.03 16.41 -8.13
C ALA A 430 26.34 16.65 -8.91
N ALA A 431 26.35 17.61 -9.84
CA ALA A 431 27.54 17.98 -10.60
C ALA A 431 28.66 18.49 -9.69
N ARG A 432 28.35 19.38 -8.74
CA ARG A 432 29.33 19.91 -7.79
C ARG A 432 29.90 18.84 -6.86
N CYS A 433 29.07 17.90 -6.42
CA CYS A 433 29.44 16.79 -5.55
C CYS A 433 30.14 15.63 -6.29
N GLY A 434 30.28 15.73 -7.62
CA GLY A 434 30.88 14.69 -8.45
C GLY A 434 30.08 13.38 -8.45
N LEU A 435 28.75 13.44 -8.30
CA LEU A 435 27.90 12.25 -8.30
C LEU A 435 27.78 11.71 -9.73
N GLU A 436 28.66 10.77 -10.07
CA GLU A 436 28.66 10.11 -11.37
C GLU A 436 27.34 9.36 -11.60
N ALA A 437 26.91 9.32 -12.86
CA ALA A 437 25.68 8.67 -13.31
C ALA A 437 24.38 9.20 -12.69
N TYR A 438 24.35 10.43 -12.15
CA TYR A 438 23.10 11.11 -11.80
C TYR A 438 22.18 11.23 -13.02
N GLN A 439 20.93 10.79 -12.87
CA GLN A 439 19.90 10.90 -13.91
C GLN A 439 18.67 11.62 -13.39
N ARG A 440 18.38 12.79 -13.96
CA ARG A 440 17.10 13.47 -13.73
C ARG A 440 15.96 12.60 -14.25
N ARG A 441 14.96 12.34 -13.40
CA ARG A 441 13.69 11.72 -13.80
C ARG A 441 12.82 12.75 -14.50
N GLY A 442 12.82 12.72 -15.83
CA GLY A 442 12.08 13.63 -16.68
C GLY A 442 12.40 13.38 -18.15
N PHE A 443 11.93 14.25 -19.04
CA PHE A 443 12.07 14.09 -20.47
C PHE A 443 12.76 15.29 -21.12
N SER A 444 13.48 15.07 -22.21
CA SER A 444 14.28 16.13 -22.85
C SER A 444 13.48 17.05 -23.79
N ASP A 445 12.26 16.67 -24.17
CA ASP A 445 11.43 17.37 -25.16
C ASP A 445 10.21 18.10 -24.58
N THR A 446 10.09 18.17 -23.25
CA THR A 446 8.93 18.79 -22.58
C THR A 446 9.04 20.30 -22.40
N ALA A 447 10.23 20.88 -22.59
CA ALA A 447 10.50 22.30 -22.30
C ALA A 447 9.62 23.30 -23.05
N GLN A 448 9.05 22.91 -24.20
CA GLN A 448 8.13 23.75 -24.97
C GLN A 448 6.66 23.63 -24.52
N SER A 449 6.30 22.59 -23.78
CA SER A 449 4.94 22.45 -23.26
C SER A 449 4.77 23.40 -22.07
N ARG A 450 3.62 24.10 -22.02
CA ARG A 450 3.22 24.87 -20.83
C ARG A 450 2.99 24.00 -19.59
N PHE A 451 2.93 22.67 -19.76
CA PHE A 451 2.71 21.67 -18.72
C PHE A 451 3.97 20.88 -18.34
N ALA A 452 5.16 21.39 -18.69
CA ALA A 452 6.44 20.71 -18.42
C ALA A 452 6.59 20.32 -16.93
N ALA A 453 6.18 21.19 -16.01
CA ALA A 453 6.26 20.92 -14.57
C ALA A 453 5.38 19.75 -14.12
N GLN A 454 4.16 19.62 -14.66
CA GLN A 454 3.25 18.52 -14.36
C GLN A 454 3.79 17.21 -14.95
N ILE A 455 4.34 17.25 -16.16
CA ILE A 455 4.96 16.08 -16.79
C ILE A 455 6.17 15.62 -15.96
N ASP A 456 7.03 16.55 -15.55
CA ASP A 456 8.21 16.25 -14.72
C ASP A 456 7.81 15.70 -13.34
N ALA A 457 6.75 16.22 -12.72
CA ALA A 457 6.21 15.70 -11.46
C ALA A 457 5.72 14.25 -11.61
N LEU A 458 4.90 13.99 -12.63
CA LEU A 458 4.41 12.63 -12.90
C LEU A 458 5.54 11.65 -13.23
N ALA A 459 6.60 12.10 -13.92
CA ALA A 459 7.77 11.30 -14.22
C ALA A 459 8.59 10.97 -12.95
N ALA A 460 8.77 11.93 -12.05
CA ALA A 460 9.49 11.72 -10.78
C ALA A 460 8.83 10.63 -9.91
N TYR A 461 7.49 10.59 -9.93
CA TYR A 461 6.67 9.60 -9.23
C TYR A 461 6.40 8.30 -10.01
N GLY A 462 6.98 8.15 -11.21
CA GLY A 462 6.80 6.96 -12.04
C GLY A 462 5.37 6.76 -12.57
N VAL A 463 4.52 7.79 -12.51
CA VAL A 463 3.11 7.74 -12.93
C VAL A 463 2.98 7.74 -14.45
N VAL A 464 3.88 8.46 -15.14
CA VAL A 464 3.96 8.45 -16.61
C VAL A 464 5.33 8.02 -17.09
N GLN A 465 5.36 7.35 -18.23
CA GLN A 465 6.59 7.01 -18.96
C GLN A 465 6.59 7.65 -20.35
N GLY A 466 7.80 7.87 -20.86
CA GLY A 466 8.04 8.29 -22.24
C GLY A 466 7.91 7.12 -23.21
N SER A 467 8.21 7.33 -24.48
CA SER A 467 8.07 6.26 -25.49
C SER A 467 9.25 5.26 -25.52
N GLY A 468 10.04 5.19 -24.45
CA GLY A 468 11.21 4.30 -24.34
C GLY A 468 12.52 4.83 -24.93
N ASP A 469 12.50 5.99 -25.60
CA ASP A 469 13.65 6.63 -26.22
C ASP A 469 14.08 7.94 -25.53
N GLY A 470 13.57 8.18 -24.32
CA GLY A 470 13.85 9.39 -23.52
C GLY A 470 12.94 10.58 -23.85
N PHE A 471 12.01 10.44 -24.79
CA PHE A 471 11.06 11.49 -25.17
C PHE A 471 9.65 11.23 -24.62
N PHE A 472 8.96 12.32 -24.24
CA PHE A 472 7.56 12.30 -23.83
C PHE A 472 6.60 12.51 -24.99
N ARG A 473 7.00 13.31 -26.00
CA ARG A 473 6.19 13.75 -27.14
C ARG A 473 4.92 14.50 -26.71
N PRO A 474 5.04 15.69 -26.08
CA PRO A 474 3.91 16.37 -25.45
C PRO A 474 2.74 16.69 -26.40
N PHE A 475 3.03 17.00 -27.66
CA PHE A 475 2.04 17.46 -28.64
C PHE A 475 1.41 16.36 -29.48
N ASP A 476 1.82 15.10 -29.28
CA ASP A 476 1.19 13.97 -29.98
C ASP A 476 -0.21 13.72 -29.41
N THR A 477 -1.15 13.37 -30.29
CA THR A 477 -2.52 13.01 -29.90
C THR A 477 -2.59 11.57 -29.41
N LEU A 478 -3.47 11.30 -28.43
CA LEU A 478 -3.68 9.98 -27.86
C LEU A 478 -4.73 9.17 -28.62
N THR A 479 -4.39 7.92 -28.92
CA THR A 479 -5.37 6.86 -29.24
C THR A 479 -6.02 6.33 -27.96
N ARG A 480 -7.18 5.68 -28.09
CA ARG A 480 -7.88 5.03 -26.97
C ARG A 480 -7.03 3.97 -26.28
N ALA A 481 -6.27 3.17 -27.04
CA ALA A 481 -5.31 2.21 -26.51
C ALA A 481 -4.20 2.88 -25.69
N GLN A 482 -3.59 3.96 -26.21
CA GLN A 482 -2.54 4.69 -25.51
C GLN A 482 -3.02 5.34 -24.21
N LEU A 483 -4.24 5.89 -24.21
CA LEU A 483 -4.85 6.41 -22.99
C LEU A 483 -5.03 5.29 -21.95
N CYS A 484 -5.54 4.13 -22.37
CA CYS A 484 -5.77 3.02 -21.45
C CYS A 484 -4.46 2.52 -20.84
N ALA A 485 -3.41 2.34 -21.65
CA ALA A 485 -2.10 1.95 -21.15
C ALA A 485 -1.52 2.98 -20.16
N LEU A 486 -1.67 4.28 -20.45
CA LEU A 486 -1.23 5.35 -19.56
C LEU A 486 -1.96 5.32 -18.22
N LEU A 487 -3.30 5.20 -18.23
CA LEU A 487 -4.10 5.17 -17.01
C LEU A 487 -3.89 3.88 -16.21
N ALA A 488 -3.79 2.73 -16.87
CA ALA A 488 -3.51 1.45 -16.22
C ALA A 488 -2.17 1.49 -15.48
N GLN A 489 -1.15 2.07 -16.12
CA GLN A 489 0.15 2.30 -15.48
C GLN A 489 0.03 3.29 -14.31
N ALA A 490 -0.65 4.42 -14.50
CA ALA A 490 -0.83 5.42 -13.45
C ALA A 490 -1.54 4.83 -12.21
N LEU A 491 -2.50 3.94 -12.45
CA LEU A 491 -3.27 3.25 -11.43
C LEU A 491 -2.62 1.99 -10.89
N HIS A 492 -1.46 1.57 -11.39
CA HIS A 492 -0.81 0.33 -10.99
C HIS A 492 -1.78 -0.87 -10.96
N CYS A 493 -2.71 -0.93 -11.92
CA CYS A 493 -3.74 -1.96 -11.89
C CYS A 493 -3.16 -3.30 -12.35
N ASP A 494 -3.32 -4.32 -11.51
CA ASP A 494 -3.13 -5.70 -11.92
C ASP A 494 -4.19 -6.09 -12.94
N VAL A 495 -3.79 -6.91 -13.92
CA VAL A 495 -4.70 -7.37 -14.96
C VAL A 495 -5.02 -8.84 -14.75
N PRO A 496 -6.29 -9.21 -14.54
CA PRO A 496 -6.68 -10.60 -14.47
C PRO A 496 -6.48 -11.31 -15.82
N SER A 497 -6.13 -12.60 -15.76
CA SER A 497 -6.12 -13.49 -16.91
C SER A 497 -7.56 -13.79 -17.35
N GLY A 498 -7.90 -13.62 -18.63
CA GLY A 498 -9.26 -13.90 -19.10
C GLY A 498 -9.53 -13.54 -20.56
N GLU A 499 -10.78 -13.69 -20.97
CA GLU A 499 -11.27 -13.21 -22.27
C GLU A 499 -11.45 -11.68 -22.24
N SER A 500 -11.19 -11.03 -23.37
CA SER A 500 -11.40 -9.59 -23.47
C SER A 500 -12.91 -9.25 -23.44
N HIS A 501 -13.25 -8.14 -22.77
CA HIS A 501 -14.58 -7.51 -22.89
C HIS A 501 -14.95 -7.09 -24.32
N PHE A 502 -13.98 -6.94 -25.22
CA PHE A 502 -14.20 -6.43 -26.56
C PHE A 502 -13.62 -7.37 -27.63
N SER A 503 -14.40 -7.59 -28.69
CA SER A 503 -14.05 -8.51 -29.78
C SER A 503 -12.90 -8.05 -30.67
N ASP A 504 -12.57 -6.76 -30.65
CA ASP A 504 -11.46 -6.14 -31.39
C ASP A 504 -10.24 -5.83 -30.51
N VAL A 505 -10.20 -6.35 -29.28
CA VAL A 505 -9.07 -6.18 -28.34
C VAL A 505 -8.47 -7.55 -28.05
N ALA A 506 -7.29 -7.80 -28.62
CA ALA A 506 -6.55 -9.03 -28.34
C ALA A 506 -5.77 -8.88 -27.02
N MET A 507 -5.87 -9.87 -26.12
CA MET A 507 -5.22 -9.82 -24.80
C MET A 507 -3.68 -9.93 -24.86
N ASP A 508 -3.12 -10.38 -25.99
CA ASP A 508 -1.68 -10.40 -26.27
C ASP A 508 -1.18 -9.08 -26.90
N ALA A 509 -2.09 -8.16 -27.26
CA ALA A 509 -1.71 -6.82 -27.68
C ALA A 509 -1.16 -6.03 -26.49
N TRP A 510 -0.19 -5.15 -26.73
CA TRP A 510 0.46 -4.35 -25.68
C TRP A 510 -0.51 -3.49 -24.85
N TYR A 511 -1.69 -3.17 -25.38
CA TYR A 511 -2.76 -2.43 -24.70
C TYR A 511 -3.91 -3.30 -24.20
N GLY A 512 -4.01 -4.56 -24.64
CA GLY A 512 -5.15 -5.43 -24.39
C GLY A 512 -5.46 -5.58 -22.89
N PRO A 513 -4.46 -5.95 -22.08
CA PRO A 513 -4.59 -6.04 -20.63
C PRO A 513 -5.10 -4.74 -19.97
N ALA A 514 -4.53 -3.60 -20.37
CA ALA A 514 -4.91 -2.29 -19.85
C ALA A 514 -6.35 -1.89 -20.21
N VAL A 515 -6.78 -2.15 -21.45
CA VAL A 515 -8.16 -1.91 -21.87
C VAL A 515 -9.13 -2.76 -21.06
N ASN A 516 -8.78 -4.03 -20.81
CA ASN A 516 -9.64 -4.94 -20.06
C ASN A 516 -9.79 -4.49 -18.60
N ALA A 517 -8.67 -4.19 -17.92
CA ALA A 517 -8.69 -3.75 -16.52
C ALA A 517 -9.50 -2.45 -16.33
N LEU A 518 -9.35 -1.46 -17.21
CA LEU A 518 -10.11 -0.21 -17.10
C LEU A 518 -11.60 -0.38 -17.45
N ALA A 519 -11.95 -1.38 -18.26
CA ALA A 519 -13.33 -1.72 -18.56
C ALA A 519 -14.01 -2.41 -17.36
N GLU A 520 -13.32 -3.34 -16.70
CA GLU A 520 -13.77 -3.97 -15.44
C GLU A 520 -14.03 -2.92 -14.36
N MET A 521 -13.15 -1.92 -14.26
CA MET A 521 -13.32 -0.78 -13.35
C MET A 521 -14.41 0.21 -13.79
N SER A 522 -15.07 -0.01 -14.92
CA SER A 522 -16.08 0.87 -15.54
C SER A 522 -15.56 2.29 -15.84
N LEU A 523 -14.25 2.44 -16.03
CA LEU A 523 -13.63 3.72 -16.39
C LEU A 523 -13.79 4.00 -17.88
N VAL A 524 -13.61 2.96 -18.71
CA VAL A 524 -13.77 3.04 -20.18
C VAL A 524 -14.93 2.16 -20.66
N ASN A 525 -15.54 2.57 -21.77
CA ASN A 525 -16.62 1.84 -22.42
C ASN A 525 -16.29 1.62 -23.90
N GLY A 526 -16.88 0.57 -24.48
CA GLY A 526 -16.84 0.32 -25.92
C GLY A 526 -17.67 1.33 -26.71
N VAL A 527 -17.57 1.27 -28.04
CA VAL A 527 -18.29 2.14 -28.99
C VAL A 527 -19.58 1.50 -29.52
N GLY A 528 -20.01 0.38 -28.94
CA GLY A 528 -21.16 -0.41 -29.37
C GLY A 528 -20.77 -1.63 -30.23
N GLY A 529 -21.68 -2.60 -30.34
CA GLY A 529 -21.47 -3.82 -31.14
C GLY A 529 -20.37 -4.75 -30.63
N GLY A 530 -19.98 -4.63 -29.36
CA GLY A 530 -18.87 -5.40 -28.78
C GLY A 530 -17.47 -4.92 -29.19
N LEU A 531 -17.35 -3.67 -29.68
CA LEU A 531 -16.09 -3.08 -30.15
C LEU A 531 -15.59 -1.99 -29.20
N PHE A 532 -14.27 -1.86 -29.11
CA PHE A 532 -13.57 -0.81 -28.37
C PHE A 532 -12.98 0.27 -29.28
N ARG A 533 -12.51 -0.08 -30.48
CA ARG A 533 -11.73 0.74 -31.42
C ARG A 533 -10.45 1.32 -30.79
N PRO A 534 -9.42 0.50 -30.57
CA PRO A 534 -8.20 0.91 -29.89
C PRO A 534 -7.42 2.04 -30.58
N ASP A 535 -7.47 2.10 -31.91
CA ASP A 535 -6.71 3.08 -32.72
C ASP A 535 -7.43 4.41 -32.94
N ASP A 536 -8.71 4.53 -32.57
CA ASP A 536 -9.44 5.79 -32.65
C ASP A 536 -8.81 6.82 -31.69
N LEU A 537 -8.74 8.08 -32.12
CA LEU A 537 -8.27 9.18 -31.28
C LEU A 537 -9.26 9.44 -30.14
N VAL A 538 -8.73 9.80 -28.97
CA VAL A 538 -9.54 10.22 -27.83
C VAL A 538 -9.86 11.70 -27.95
N THR A 539 -11.14 12.03 -27.94
CA THR A 539 -11.61 13.43 -27.89
C THR A 539 -11.51 14.01 -26.47
N HIS A 540 -11.41 15.33 -26.34
CA HIS A 540 -11.39 16.00 -25.03
C HIS A 540 -12.55 15.59 -24.14
N GLU A 541 -13.78 15.51 -24.67
CA GLU A 541 -14.95 15.13 -23.87
C GLU A 541 -14.92 13.65 -23.42
N GLN A 542 -14.34 12.75 -24.23
CA GLN A 542 -14.12 11.36 -23.82
C GLN A 542 -13.10 11.29 -22.69
N PHE A 543 -11.97 11.99 -22.82
CA PHE A 543 -10.93 12.00 -21.81
C PHE A 543 -11.43 12.59 -20.49
N ILE A 544 -12.11 13.74 -20.54
CA ILE A 544 -12.70 14.41 -19.37
C ILE A 544 -13.72 13.49 -18.67
N ALA A 545 -14.58 12.79 -19.42
CA ALA A 545 -15.54 11.87 -18.84
C ALA A 545 -14.86 10.68 -18.14
N ILE A 546 -13.81 10.12 -18.73
CA ILE A 546 -13.01 9.03 -18.12
C ILE A 546 -12.35 9.51 -16.83
N MET A 547 -11.72 10.69 -16.85
CA MET A 547 -11.10 11.28 -15.66
C MET A 547 -12.11 11.64 -14.57
N GLY A 548 -13.32 12.03 -14.95
CA GLY A 548 -14.42 12.26 -14.00
C GLY A 548 -14.82 10.97 -13.27
N ARG A 549 -14.97 9.85 -14.00
CA ARG A 549 -15.22 8.53 -13.38
C ARG A 549 -14.05 8.10 -12.49
N LEU A 550 -12.82 8.35 -12.94
CA LEU A 550 -11.64 8.05 -12.15
C LEU A 550 -11.60 8.83 -10.84
N GLY A 551 -11.88 10.13 -10.88
CA GLY A 551 -11.96 10.96 -9.68
C GLY A 551 -12.99 10.46 -8.68
N ARG A 552 -14.19 10.06 -9.15
CA ARG A 552 -15.23 9.46 -8.31
C ARG A 552 -14.79 8.12 -7.71
N ARG A 553 -14.07 7.29 -8.46
CA ARG A 553 -13.55 6.01 -7.97
C ARG A 553 -12.51 6.22 -6.87
N LEU A 554 -11.61 7.17 -7.08
CA LEU A 554 -10.47 7.36 -6.21
C LEU A 554 -10.76 8.23 -4.98
N ASN A 555 -11.81 9.05 -4.98
CA ASN A 555 -12.04 10.02 -3.90
C ASN A 555 -13.51 10.11 -3.47
N MET A 556 -13.75 9.96 -2.17
CA MET A 556 -15.10 9.97 -1.60
C MET A 556 -15.81 11.33 -1.71
N TYR A 557 -15.06 12.44 -1.70
CA TYR A 557 -15.65 13.77 -1.84
C TYR A 557 -16.08 14.02 -3.28
N LEU A 558 -15.27 13.61 -4.26
CA LEU A 558 -15.67 13.65 -5.68
C LEU A 558 -16.87 12.75 -5.97
N ASP A 559 -16.92 11.55 -5.39
CA ASP A 559 -18.11 10.67 -5.47
C ASP A 559 -19.35 11.33 -4.85
N SER A 560 -19.19 11.96 -3.68
CA SER A 560 -20.27 12.71 -3.01
C SER A 560 -20.77 13.88 -3.86
N SER A 561 -19.86 14.67 -4.45
CA SER A 561 -20.21 15.79 -5.34
C SER A 561 -20.93 15.32 -6.59
N ALA A 562 -20.48 14.21 -7.21
CA ALA A 562 -21.13 13.66 -8.39
C ALA A 562 -22.57 13.20 -8.13
N ARG A 563 -22.89 12.72 -6.92
CA ARG A 563 -24.27 12.38 -6.51
C ARG A 563 -25.18 13.60 -6.34
N GLN A 564 -24.60 14.80 -6.30
CA GLN A 564 -25.31 16.08 -6.16
C GLN A 564 -25.30 16.89 -7.47
N VAL A 565 -25.01 16.24 -8.61
CA VAL A 565 -25.02 16.89 -9.91
C VAL A 565 -26.38 17.58 -10.15
N PRO A 566 -26.41 18.86 -10.58
CA PRO A 566 -27.66 19.55 -10.81
C PRO A 566 -28.46 18.94 -11.97
N ASP A 567 -29.78 18.75 -11.80
CA ASP A 567 -30.68 18.36 -12.88
C ASP A 567 -30.71 19.39 -14.03
N THR A 568 -30.25 20.61 -13.78
CA THR A 568 -30.16 21.72 -14.73
C THR A 568 -28.83 21.76 -15.50
N LEU A 569 -28.01 20.71 -15.44
CA LEU A 569 -26.68 20.68 -16.05
C LEU A 569 -26.65 21.11 -17.52
N ALA A 570 -27.67 20.72 -18.29
CA ALA A 570 -27.82 21.06 -19.70
C ALA A 570 -28.03 22.56 -19.97
N LEU A 571 -28.36 23.36 -18.94
CA LEU A 571 -28.58 24.80 -19.05
C LEU A 571 -27.30 25.63 -18.86
N TYR A 572 -26.20 24.99 -18.46
CA TYR A 572 -24.92 25.67 -18.26
C TYR A 572 -24.30 25.97 -19.63
N GLU A 573 -24.12 27.26 -19.94
CA GLU A 573 -23.62 27.71 -21.25
C GLU A 573 -22.28 27.05 -21.63
N ALA A 574 -21.36 26.94 -20.68
CA ALA A 574 -20.06 26.29 -20.87
C ALA A 574 -20.14 24.78 -21.21
N LEU A 575 -21.25 24.12 -20.91
CA LEU A 575 -21.46 22.68 -21.15
C LEU A 575 -22.34 22.40 -22.36
N ALA A 576 -22.94 23.43 -22.98
CA ALA A 576 -23.77 23.27 -24.16
C ALA A 576 -23.05 22.57 -25.34
N PRO A 577 -21.74 22.77 -25.59
CA PRO A 577 -21.01 22.06 -26.63
C PRO A 577 -20.73 20.58 -26.34
N TYR A 578 -20.85 20.14 -25.09
CA TYR A 578 -20.53 18.78 -24.64
C TYR A 578 -21.74 17.86 -24.81
N ALA A 579 -21.48 16.60 -25.16
CA ALA A 579 -22.51 15.57 -25.23
C ALA A 579 -23.09 15.24 -23.85
N ASP A 580 -24.36 14.82 -23.78
CA ASP A 580 -25.06 14.57 -22.52
C ASP A 580 -24.29 13.62 -21.59
N TRP A 581 -23.66 12.58 -22.16
CA TRP A 581 -22.90 11.57 -21.42
C TRP A 581 -21.56 12.07 -20.86
N SER A 582 -21.02 13.19 -21.35
CA SER A 582 -19.73 13.76 -20.92
C SER A 582 -19.88 14.94 -19.96
N ARG A 583 -21.07 15.57 -19.91
CA ARG A 583 -21.32 16.78 -19.09
C ARG A 583 -21.09 16.59 -17.60
N GLU A 584 -21.43 15.43 -17.03
CA GLU A 584 -21.22 15.18 -15.59
C GLU A 584 -19.73 15.25 -15.24
N GLY A 585 -18.87 14.58 -16.02
CA GLY A 585 -17.43 14.61 -15.82
C GLY A 585 -16.84 16.01 -16.00
N ALA A 586 -17.30 16.73 -17.02
CA ALA A 586 -16.87 18.11 -17.25
C ALA A 586 -17.26 19.05 -16.11
N TRP A 587 -18.49 18.94 -15.60
CA TRP A 587 -18.94 19.70 -14.43
C TRP A 587 -18.17 19.33 -13.16
N LEU A 588 -17.99 18.03 -12.91
CA LEU A 588 -17.29 17.56 -11.73
C LEU A 588 -15.86 18.09 -11.68
N LEU A 589 -15.15 18.06 -12.80
CA LEU A 589 -13.74 18.48 -12.85
C LEU A 589 -13.55 19.99 -12.97
N ALA A 590 -14.54 20.75 -13.47
CA ALA A 590 -14.37 22.17 -13.77
C ALA A 590 -15.21 23.13 -12.90
N MET A 591 -16.24 22.63 -12.22
CA MET A 591 -17.26 23.49 -11.60
C MET A 591 -17.67 23.10 -10.18
N SER A 592 -17.52 21.84 -9.77
CA SER A 592 -17.93 21.42 -8.42
C SER A 592 -16.83 21.56 -7.36
N GLN A 593 -15.58 21.81 -7.77
CA GLN A 593 -14.45 21.87 -6.85
C GLN A 593 -14.30 23.27 -6.27
N THR A 594 -14.17 23.38 -4.96
CA THR A 594 -13.88 24.64 -4.26
C THR A 594 -12.58 24.52 -3.50
N ASP A 595 -11.75 25.56 -3.53
CA ASP A 595 -10.59 25.65 -2.64
C ASP A 595 -11.03 25.95 -1.19
N ALA A 596 -10.05 25.98 -0.28
CA ALA A 596 -10.28 26.28 1.14
C ALA A 596 -10.89 27.67 1.40
N SER A 597 -10.86 28.59 0.42
CA SER A 597 -11.50 29.90 0.47
C SER A 597 -12.94 29.90 -0.07
N GLY A 598 -13.43 28.74 -0.53
CA GLY A 598 -14.74 28.58 -1.15
C GLY A 598 -14.79 29.03 -2.60
N LYS A 599 -13.64 29.35 -3.21
CA LYS A 599 -13.59 29.75 -4.62
C LYS A 599 -13.62 28.50 -5.50
N THR A 600 -14.54 28.48 -6.45
CA THR A 600 -14.62 27.41 -7.45
C THR A 600 -13.35 27.39 -8.32
N GLY A 601 -12.70 26.23 -8.37
CA GLY A 601 -11.53 25.95 -9.21
C GLY A 601 -11.85 24.94 -10.32
N THR A 602 -10.98 24.88 -11.32
CA THR A 602 -11.03 23.86 -12.37
C THR A 602 -9.78 23.00 -12.28
N LEU A 603 -9.96 21.69 -12.45
CA LEU A 603 -8.87 20.73 -12.61
C LEU A 603 -8.45 20.57 -14.08
N LEU A 604 -9.24 21.10 -15.01
CA LEU A 604 -8.97 21.05 -16.45
C LEU A 604 -7.83 22.00 -16.84
N TRP A 605 -7.17 21.67 -17.95
CA TRP A 605 -6.01 22.42 -18.47
C TRP A 605 -6.37 23.80 -19.04
N ASP A 606 -7.66 24.06 -19.24
CA ASP A 606 -8.18 25.35 -19.63
C ASP A 606 -9.63 25.52 -19.16
N SER A 607 -10.22 26.68 -19.44
CA SER A 607 -11.65 26.90 -19.22
C SER A 607 -12.49 26.03 -20.15
N LEU A 608 -13.66 25.56 -19.68
CA LEU A 608 -14.62 24.84 -20.52
C LEU A 608 -15.05 25.63 -21.78
N TYR A 609 -14.98 26.96 -21.76
CA TYR A 609 -15.22 27.80 -22.94
C TYR A 609 -14.10 27.74 -23.99
N ALA A 610 -12.89 27.36 -23.58
CA ALA A 610 -11.71 27.28 -24.43
C ALA A 610 -11.41 25.84 -24.91
N ILE A 611 -11.94 24.83 -24.22
CA ILE A 611 -11.79 23.42 -24.60
C ILE A 611 -12.85 23.06 -25.65
N ALA A 612 -12.41 22.63 -26.83
CA ALA A 612 -13.27 22.15 -27.90
C ALA A 612 -13.54 20.64 -27.71
N PRO A 613 -14.73 20.21 -27.25
CA PRO A 613 -14.96 18.84 -26.78
C PRO A 613 -14.64 17.75 -27.81
N GLY A 614 -14.82 18.02 -29.09
CA GLY A 614 -14.57 17.08 -30.18
C GLY A 614 -13.13 17.05 -30.72
N GLU A 615 -12.23 17.90 -30.24
CA GLU A 615 -10.82 17.87 -30.65
C GLU A 615 -10.07 16.73 -29.95
N ALA A 616 -8.99 16.26 -30.59
CA ALA A 616 -8.18 15.17 -30.07
C ALA A 616 -7.33 15.62 -28.88
N THR A 617 -7.30 14.80 -27.83
CA THR A 617 -6.52 15.06 -26.61
C THR A 617 -5.03 14.82 -26.87
N THR A 618 -4.18 15.78 -26.53
CA THR A 618 -2.72 15.62 -26.59
C THR A 618 -2.15 14.94 -25.34
N ARG A 619 -0.92 14.43 -25.44
CA ARG A 619 -0.22 13.79 -24.31
C ARG A 619 0.03 14.76 -23.15
N ASP A 620 0.31 16.02 -23.42
CA ASP A 620 0.54 17.02 -22.37
C ASP A 620 -0.75 17.50 -21.68
N GLU A 621 -1.88 17.61 -22.40
CA GLU A 621 -3.20 17.80 -21.80
C GLU A 621 -3.57 16.63 -20.88
N ALA A 622 -3.29 15.40 -21.31
CA ALA A 622 -3.53 14.21 -20.51
C ALA A 622 -2.66 14.16 -19.24
N ALA A 623 -1.37 14.50 -19.37
CA ALA A 623 -0.47 14.63 -18.22
C ALA A 623 -0.94 15.73 -17.26
N TYR A 624 -1.37 16.89 -17.78
CA TYR A 624 -1.86 17.96 -16.93
C TYR A 624 -3.07 17.51 -16.11
N LEU A 625 -4.12 16.98 -16.74
CA LEU A 625 -5.34 16.60 -16.01
C LEU A 625 -5.07 15.44 -15.04
N THR A 626 -4.21 14.49 -15.40
CA THR A 626 -3.79 13.42 -14.49
C THR A 626 -3.08 13.98 -13.27
N CYS A 627 -2.09 14.85 -13.46
CA CYS A 627 -1.38 15.50 -12.36
C CYS A 627 -2.33 16.33 -11.50
N SER A 628 -3.17 17.16 -12.12
CA SER A 628 -4.13 18.03 -11.44
C SER A 628 -5.12 17.23 -10.58
N LEU A 629 -5.71 16.17 -11.15
CA LEU A 629 -6.64 15.30 -10.43
C LEU A 629 -5.96 14.60 -9.25
N LEU A 630 -4.83 13.92 -9.49
CA LEU A 630 -4.16 13.14 -8.45
C LEU A 630 -3.57 14.04 -7.33
N SER A 631 -3.15 15.26 -7.67
CA SER A 631 -2.73 16.26 -6.68
C SER A 631 -3.92 16.78 -5.87
N TYR A 632 -5.04 17.08 -6.53
CA TYR A 632 -6.25 17.58 -5.87
C TYR A 632 -6.80 16.60 -4.84
N ILE A 633 -6.81 15.32 -5.16
CA ILE A 633 -7.29 14.27 -4.26
C ILE A 633 -6.23 13.80 -3.24
N GLY A 634 -5.05 14.45 -3.21
CA GLY A 634 -3.98 14.14 -2.26
C GLY A 634 -3.22 12.84 -2.52
N VAL A 635 -3.39 12.20 -3.69
CA VAL A 635 -2.66 10.98 -4.04
C VAL A 635 -1.20 11.27 -4.42
N LEU A 636 -0.97 12.34 -5.19
CA LEU A 636 0.38 12.82 -5.48
C LEU A 636 0.85 13.76 -4.36
N PRO A 637 1.98 13.49 -3.71
CA PRO A 637 2.54 14.38 -2.68
C PRO A 637 3.31 15.53 -3.34
N VAL A 638 2.63 16.51 -3.93
CA VAL A 638 3.25 17.64 -4.67
C VAL A 638 3.28 18.95 -3.91
#